data_AF-A0A5B8KY57-F1
#
_entry.id   AF-A0A5B8KY57-F1
#
_cell.length_a   1.000
_cell.length_b   1.000
_cell.length_c   1.000
_cell.angle_alpha   90.00
_cell.angle_beta   90.00
_cell.angle_gamma   90.00
#
_symmetry.space_group_name_H-M   'P 1'
#
loop_
_entity.id
_entity.type
_entity.pdbx_description
1 polymer ?
#
loop_
_entity_poly.entity_id
_entity_poly.type
_entity_poly.pdbx_seq_one_letter_code
_entity_poly.pdbx_strand_id
1 'polypeptide(L)'
;MIRSLSRPFAAVALAAILGLAAAGAASASAWPDRNSNTRDDVTGYLCITPGCDVVRLPQTKCLCTKDNPSERNLRKLRLTCHISEAGRWQACPVSPPFGN
;
A
#
# COMPACT_ATOMS: atom_id res chain seq x y z
N MET A 1 -53.04 -28.91 40.33
CA MET A 1 -53.42 -28.12 39.15
C MET A 1 -52.34 -27.05 38.92
N ILE A 2 -51.68 -27.06 37.75
CA ILE A 2 -51.33 -25.88 36.91
C ILE A 2 -50.32 -24.87 37.52
N ARG A 3 -49.17 -24.44 36.95
CA ARG A 3 -48.49 -24.57 35.65
C ARG A 3 -47.02 -24.15 35.81
N SER A 4 -46.19 -24.74 34.96
CA SER A 4 -44.82 -24.33 34.60
C SER A 4 -44.77 -22.94 33.96
N LEU A 5 -43.80 -22.09 34.36
CA LEU A 5 -43.25 -20.96 33.59
C LEU A 5 -41.74 -20.85 33.93
N SER A 6 -40.83 -21.53 33.24
CA SER A 6 -40.13 -21.14 32.00
C SER A 6 -39.45 -19.75 32.00
N ARG A 7 -38.11 -19.82 32.05
CA ARG A 7 -37.10 -19.09 31.26
C ARG A 7 -36.26 -17.97 31.92
N PRO A 8 -34.99 -17.86 31.48
CA PRO A 8 -33.87 -17.33 32.24
C PRO A 8 -33.70 -15.82 32.03
N PHE A 9 -33.27 -15.12 33.08
CA PHE A 9 -32.90 -13.72 32.94
C PHE A 9 -31.56 -13.62 32.21
N ALA A 10 -31.68 -13.32 30.92
CA ALA A 10 -30.64 -12.76 30.08
C ALA A 10 -30.36 -11.31 30.48
N ALA A 11 -29.07 -11.00 30.67
CA ALA A 11 -28.41 -9.70 30.51
C ALA A 11 -27.12 -9.80 31.34
N VAL A 12 -25.94 -9.69 30.75
CA VAL A 12 -25.00 -8.54 30.83
C VAL A 12 -23.64 -9.21 30.52
N ALA A 13 -22.72 -8.78 29.67
CA ALA A 13 -22.53 -7.61 28.83
C ALA A 13 -21.59 -7.97 27.69
N LEU A 14 -21.72 -7.23 26.58
CA LEU A 14 -20.71 -7.10 25.54
C LEU A 14 -19.39 -6.54 26.13
N ALA A 15 -18.31 -7.30 26.05
CA ALA A 15 -16.92 -6.84 26.02
C ALA A 15 -16.09 -8.07 25.58
N ALA A 16 -15.22 -8.05 24.59
CA ALA A 16 -14.27 -7.01 24.26
C ALA A 16 -13.86 -7.17 22.78
N ILE A 17 -14.04 -6.09 22.02
CA ILE A 17 -13.42 -5.90 20.72
C ILE A 17 -12.03 -5.34 21.03
N LEU A 18 -11.01 -6.19 21.13
CA LEU A 18 -9.62 -5.74 21.15
C LEU A 18 -8.87 -6.29 19.94
N GLY A 19 -8.88 -5.44 18.91
CA GLY A 19 -7.76 -5.12 18.04
C GLY A 19 -6.73 -6.21 17.76
N LEU A 20 -6.93 -6.97 16.68
CA LEU A 20 -5.83 -7.41 15.83
C LEU A 20 -5.83 -6.59 14.54
N ALA A 21 -5.61 -5.28 14.69
CA ALA A 21 -5.27 -4.39 13.61
C ALA A 21 -3.81 -3.99 13.78
N ALA A 22 -2.87 -4.84 13.35
CA ALA A 22 -1.49 -4.45 13.03
C ALA A 22 -0.68 -5.67 12.59
N ALA A 23 -0.79 -6.03 11.33
CA ALA A 23 0.33 -6.51 10.53
C ALA A 23 -0.18 -6.74 9.11
N GLY A 24 -0.52 -5.65 8.42
CA GLY A 24 -0.36 -5.65 6.97
C GLY A 24 1.12 -5.86 6.70
N ALA A 25 1.53 -7.12 6.59
CA ALA A 25 2.81 -7.46 6.00
C ALA A 25 2.75 -6.93 4.57
N ALA A 26 3.26 -5.72 4.36
CA ALA A 26 3.51 -5.19 3.05
C ALA A 26 4.45 -6.19 2.37
N SER A 27 3.89 -7.00 1.48
CA SER A 27 4.64 -7.94 0.67
C SER A 27 5.73 -7.16 -0.04
N ALA A 28 6.96 -7.42 0.39
CA ALA A 28 8.19 -7.02 -0.24
C ALA A 28 8.22 -7.59 -1.66
N SER A 29 7.57 -6.95 -2.61
CA SER A 29 7.72 -7.30 -4.01
C SER A 29 9.18 -7.06 -4.39
N ALA A 30 9.97 -8.13 -4.44
CA ALA A 30 11.35 -8.09 -4.89
C ALA A 30 11.33 -7.86 -6.40
N TRP A 31 11.25 -6.58 -6.80
CA TRP A 31 11.29 -6.21 -8.19
C TRP A 31 12.68 -6.54 -8.75
N PRO A 32 12.77 -7.30 -9.85
CA PRO A 32 14.07 -7.54 -10.47
C PRO A 32 14.67 -6.18 -10.83
N ASP A 33 15.94 -5.95 -10.47
CA ASP A 33 16.71 -4.76 -10.84
C ASP A 33 16.98 -4.82 -12.36
N ARG A 34 15.92 -4.68 -13.15
CA ARG A 34 16.03 -4.54 -14.59
C ARG A 34 16.41 -3.11 -14.85
N ASN A 35 17.64 -2.92 -15.34
CA ASN A 35 18.11 -1.65 -15.88
C ASN A 35 17.35 -1.36 -17.19
N SER A 36 16.10 -0.93 -17.05
CA SER A 36 15.26 -0.52 -18.16
C SER A 36 15.63 0.92 -18.53
N ASN A 37 15.94 1.14 -19.80
CA ASN A 37 16.13 2.48 -20.33
C ASN A 37 14.79 3.17 -20.66
N THR A 38 13.67 2.47 -20.46
CA THR A 38 12.33 3.01 -20.70
C THR A 38 11.94 3.94 -19.56
N ARG A 39 11.43 5.12 -19.91
CA ARG A 39 10.87 6.08 -18.97
C ARG A 39 9.37 6.10 -19.08
N ASP A 40 8.73 6.40 -17.96
CA ASP A 40 7.31 6.62 -17.89
C ASP A 40 6.94 7.97 -18.52
N ASP A 41 5.95 7.97 -19.41
CA ASP A 41 5.55 9.18 -20.15
C ASP A 41 4.88 10.23 -19.24
N VAL A 42 4.32 9.82 -18.11
CA VAL A 42 3.62 10.71 -17.17
C VAL A 42 4.60 11.33 -16.19
N THR A 43 5.39 10.50 -15.51
CA THR A 43 6.33 10.94 -14.45
C THR A 43 7.74 11.27 -14.94
N GLY A 44 8.15 10.76 -16.10
CA GLY A 44 9.53 10.82 -16.59
C GLY A 44 10.49 9.89 -15.85
N TYR A 45 9.99 9.06 -14.92
CA TYR A 45 10.79 8.16 -14.08
C TYR A 45 11.14 6.87 -14.81
N LEU A 46 12.21 6.18 -14.39
CA LEU A 46 12.65 4.94 -15.04
C LEU A 46 11.71 3.79 -14.70
N CYS A 47 11.22 3.07 -15.70
CA CYS A 47 10.30 1.96 -15.51
C CYS A 47 11.03 0.69 -15.09
N ILE A 48 10.79 0.18 -13.89
CA ILE A 48 11.37 -1.10 -13.46
C ILE A 48 10.63 -2.29 -14.09
N THR A 49 9.31 -2.14 -14.28
CA THR A 49 8.47 -3.13 -14.96
C THR A 49 8.22 -2.73 -16.42
N PRO A 50 8.00 -3.69 -17.34
CA PRO A 50 7.65 -3.38 -18.73
C PRO A 50 6.40 -2.50 -18.89
N GLY A 51 5.45 -2.60 -17.96
CA GLY A 51 4.23 -1.79 -17.92
C GLY A 51 4.37 -0.43 -17.25
N CYS A 52 5.57 -0.07 -16.74
CA CYS A 52 5.80 1.17 -16.00
C CYS A 52 4.88 1.36 -14.77
N ASP A 53 4.32 0.27 -14.23
CA ASP A 53 3.55 0.27 -12.98
C ASP A 53 4.46 0.54 -11.77
N VAL A 54 5.72 0.14 -11.89
CA VAL A 54 6.75 0.40 -10.88
C VAL A 54 7.84 1.23 -11.51
N VAL A 55 8.12 2.38 -10.91
CA VAL A 55 9.09 3.34 -11.39
C VAL A 55 10.16 3.62 -10.34
N ARG A 56 11.39 3.90 -10.77
CA ARG A 56 12.48 4.33 -9.89
C ARG A 56 12.50 5.84 -9.80
N LEU A 57 12.41 6.33 -8.57
CA LEU A 57 12.48 7.76 -8.29
C LEU A 57 13.90 8.27 -8.63
N PRO A 58 14.03 9.38 -9.39
CA PRO A 58 15.32 9.86 -9.87
C PRO A 58 16.24 10.21 -8.71
N GLN A 59 17.55 9.96 -8.89
CA GLN A 59 18.60 10.25 -7.92
C GLN A 59 18.44 9.56 -6.55
N THR A 60 17.58 8.54 -6.45
CA THR A 60 17.39 7.75 -5.24
C THR A 60 17.35 6.25 -5.55
N LYS A 61 17.39 5.42 -4.51
CA LYS A 61 17.15 3.97 -4.60
C LYS A 61 15.68 3.60 -4.35
N CYS A 62 14.80 4.60 -4.30
CA CYS A 62 13.39 4.40 -4.03
C CYS A 62 12.65 3.86 -5.25
N LEU A 63 11.81 2.86 -5.01
CA LEU A 63 10.89 2.29 -5.98
C LEU A 63 9.49 2.74 -5.64
N CYS A 64 8.77 3.25 -6.63
CA CYS A 64 7.43 3.77 -6.51
C CYS A 64 6.48 2.92 -7.33
N THR A 65 5.44 2.40 -6.70
CA THR A 65 4.34 1.73 -7.38
C THR A 65 3.26 2.76 -7.70
N LYS A 66 2.73 2.73 -8.92
CA LYS A 66 1.56 3.52 -9.31
C LYS A 66 0.30 2.84 -8.80
N ASP A 67 -0.44 3.51 -7.94
CA ASP A 67 -1.73 3.01 -7.45
C ASP A 67 -2.82 3.16 -8.51
N ASN A 68 -2.67 4.12 -9.42
CA ASN A 68 -3.56 4.36 -10.56
C ASN A 68 -2.76 4.45 -11.89
N PRO A 69 -2.26 3.31 -12.41
CA PRO A 69 -1.38 3.30 -13.59
C PRO A 69 -2.02 3.88 -14.87
N SER A 70 -3.35 3.88 -14.95
CA SER A 70 -4.10 4.46 -16.08
C SER A 70 -4.20 5.99 -16.05
N GLU A 71 -3.84 6.65 -14.95
CA GLU A 71 -3.90 8.11 -14.83
C GLU A 71 -2.74 8.75 -15.62
N ARG A 72 -3.10 9.70 -16.49
CA ARG A 72 -2.15 10.43 -17.34
C ARG A 72 -1.86 11.82 -16.84
N ASN A 73 -2.59 12.28 -15.83
CA ASN A 73 -2.36 13.56 -15.17
C ASN A 73 -1.48 13.39 -13.94
N LEU A 74 -0.28 13.96 -13.99
CA LEU A 74 0.69 14.01 -12.90
C LEU A 74 0.09 14.41 -11.54
N ARG A 75 -0.84 15.38 -11.52
CA ARG A 75 -1.43 15.91 -10.28
C ARG A 75 -2.46 14.98 -9.63
N LYS A 76 -2.93 13.99 -10.39
CA LYS A 76 -3.89 12.98 -9.93
C LYS A 76 -3.23 11.60 -9.79
N LEU A 77 -2.03 11.45 -10.32
CA LEU A 77 -1.25 10.22 -10.20
C LEU A 77 -0.86 10.02 -8.74
N ARG A 78 -1.13 8.82 -8.24
CA ARG A 78 -0.82 8.37 -6.90
C ARG A 78 0.32 7.37 -6.95
N LEU A 79 1.36 7.68 -6.18
CA LEU A 79 2.56 6.88 -6.10
C LEU A 79 2.79 6.46 -4.65
N THR A 80 2.91 5.17 -4.44
CA THR A 80 3.35 4.62 -3.16
C THR A 80 4.81 4.20 -3.29
N CYS A 81 5.71 4.91 -2.60
CA CYS A 81 7.15 4.73 -2.73
C CYS A 81 7.81 4.09 -1.50
N HIS A 82 8.69 3.14 -1.76
CA HIS A 82 9.43 2.41 -0.75
C HIS A 82 10.89 2.21 -1.14
N ILE A 83 11.76 2.08 -0.15
CA ILE A 83 13.15 1.65 -0.31
C ILE A 83 13.39 0.43 0.57
N SER A 84 14.14 -0.54 0.04
CA SER A 84 14.67 -1.64 0.84
C SER A 84 16.08 -1.28 1.29
N GLU A 85 16.23 -0.88 2.56
CA GLU A 85 17.53 -0.67 3.19
C GLU A 85 17.74 -1.73 4.27
N ALA A 86 18.87 -2.44 4.22
CA ALA A 86 19.23 -3.48 5.18
C ALA A 86 18.14 -4.56 5.41
N GLY A 87 17.41 -4.93 4.36
CA GLY A 87 16.33 -5.92 4.41
C GLY A 87 15.03 -5.43 5.04
N ARG A 88 14.91 -4.12 5.31
CA ARG A 88 13.68 -3.48 5.81
C ARG A 88 13.13 -2.50 4.78
N TRP A 89 11.83 -2.58 4.53
CA TRP A 89 11.13 -1.63 3.68
C TRP A 89 10.80 -0.38 4.49
N GLN A 90 11.30 0.76 4.03
CA GLN A 90 11.00 2.07 4.59
C GLN A 90 10.28 2.92 3.55
N ALA A 91 9.38 3.80 4.01
CA ALA A 91 8.70 4.73 3.13
C ALA A 91 9.69 5.75 2.57
N CYS A 92 9.61 6.01 1.27
CA CYS A 92 10.40 7.06 0.66
C CYS A 92 9.62 8.38 0.61
N PRO A 93 10.26 9.50 0.95
CA PRO A 93 9.64 10.81 0.73
C PRO A 93 9.52 11.04 -0.78
N VAL A 94 8.30 11.06 -1.28
CA VAL A 94 8.00 11.50 -2.65
C VAL A 94 7.79 13.00 -2.62
N SER A 95 8.60 13.75 -3.37
CA SER A 95 8.36 15.18 -3.53
C SER A 95 7.18 15.39 -4.48
N PRO A 96 6.27 16.35 -4.20
CA PRO A 96 5.15 16.69 -5.08
C PRO A 96 5.66 17.02 -6.49
N PRO A 97 4.90 16.64 -7.54
CA PRO A 97 3.54 17.15 -7.80
C PRO A 97 2.41 16.10 -7.78
N PHE A 98 2.64 14.94 -7.17
CA PHE A 98 1.70 13.80 -7.17
C PHE A 98 0.44 14.06 -6.33
N GLY A 99 -0.66 13.39 -6.69
CA GLY A 99 -1.96 13.52 -6.01
C GLY A 99 -1.94 12.88 -4.62
N ASN A 100 -2.47 13.60 -3.63
CA ASN A 100 -2.69 13.10 -2.27
C ASN A 100 -3.81 12.05 -2.20
#